data_AF-A0AAV9XUA3-F1
#
_entry.id   AF-A0AAV9XUA3-F1
#
_cell.length_a   1.000
_cell.length_b   1.000
_cell.length_c   1.000
_cell.angle_alpha   90.00
_cell.angle_beta   90.00
_cell.angle_gamma   90.00
#
_symmetry.space_group_name_H-M   'P 1'
#
loop_
_entity.id
_entity.type
_entity.pdbx_description
1 polymer ?
#
loop_
_entity_poly.entity_id
_entity_poly.type
_entity_poly.pdbx_seq_one_letter_code
_entity_poly.pdbx_strand_id
1 'polypeptide(L)'
;MGGDGGSIPKRADLVKTKGFEFKRNLGGMGYLPNTQIKKSDINGSKQDKHHNKWTTCFLTNEPLNPPIVICNKGHLYNKESIINYLLEKRRNKNLLHIKKLSDVHNVKVGFFFQIFV
;
A
#
# COMPACT_ATOMS: atom_id res chain seq x y z
N MET A 1 19.80 10.54 -43.57
CA MET A 1 18.35 10.50 -43.29
C MET A 1 17.87 9.07 -43.46
N GLY A 2 17.04 8.57 -42.54
CA GLY A 2 16.37 7.27 -42.66
C GLY A 2 16.87 6.24 -41.64
N GLY A 3 16.43 6.38 -40.39
CA GLY A 3 16.73 5.42 -39.33
C GLY A 3 15.54 5.09 -38.41
N ASP A 4 14.35 5.59 -38.70
CA ASP A 4 13.18 5.37 -37.84
C ASP A 4 12.35 4.19 -38.37
N GLY A 5 12.98 3.01 -38.38
CA GLY A 5 12.27 1.74 -38.45
C GLY A 5 11.50 1.54 -37.15
N GLY A 6 10.33 2.20 -37.06
CA GLY A 6 9.41 2.04 -35.95
C GLY A 6 9.21 0.56 -35.66
N SER A 7 9.50 0.14 -34.43
CA SER A 7 9.41 -1.25 -34.00
C SER A 7 7.99 -1.74 -34.27
N ILE A 8 7.82 -2.70 -35.19
CA ILE A 8 6.50 -3.28 -35.49
C ILE A 8 5.99 -3.93 -34.19
N PRO A 9 4.86 -3.46 -33.62
CA PRO A 9 4.35 -4.00 -32.37
C PRO A 9 3.98 -5.48 -32.56
N LYS A 10 4.46 -6.34 -31.67
CA LYS A 10 4.14 -7.77 -31.70
C LYS A 10 2.70 -7.97 -31.22
N ARG A 11 2.06 -9.07 -31.61
CA ARG A 11 0.72 -9.45 -31.11
C ARG A 11 0.61 -9.40 -29.59
N ALA A 12 1.67 -9.79 -28.89
CA ALA A 12 1.74 -9.71 -27.43
C ALA A 12 1.51 -8.27 -26.93
N ASP A 13 2.08 -7.27 -27.58
CA ASP A 13 2.05 -5.86 -27.17
C ASP A 13 0.67 -5.22 -27.37
N LEU A 14 -0.10 -5.72 -28.34
CA LEU A 14 -1.45 -5.26 -28.66
C LEU A 14 -2.54 -5.94 -27.81
N VAL A 15 -2.28 -7.17 -27.33
CA VAL A 15 -3.29 -7.97 -26.61
C VAL A 15 -3.20 -7.72 -25.10
N LYS A 16 -4.24 -7.09 -24.55
CA LYS A 16 -4.42 -6.93 -23.10
C LYS A 16 -5.00 -8.21 -22.51
N THR A 17 -4.16 -9.05 -21.91
CA THR A 17 -4.61 -10.21 -21.13
C THR A 17 -5.12 -9.77 -19.75
N LYS A 18 -6.29 -10.26 -19.36
CA LYS A 18 -6.88 -9.94 -18.04
C LYS A 18 -5.94 -10.41 -16.92
N GLY A 19 -5.51 -9.48 -16.07
CA GLY A 19 -4.67 -9.78 -14.91
C GLY A 19 -3.16 -9.70 -15.14
N PHE A 20 -2.72 -9.36 -16.35
CA PHE A 20 -1.32 -9.07 -16.65
C PHE A 20 -1.17 -7.60 -17.03
N GLU A 21 -0.05 -7.00 -16.64
CA GLU A 21 0.32 -5.64 -17.02
C GLU A 21 1.76 -5.62 -17.51
N PHE A 22 1.99 -4.79 -18.53
CA PHE A 22 3.34 -4.51 -19.00
C PHE A 22 4.02 -3.53 -18.06
N LYS A 23 5.20 -3.89 -17.55
CA LYS A 23 5.98 -2.98 -16.70
C LYS A 23 6.71 -1.97 -17.58
N ARG A 24 6.10 -0.80 -17.70
CA ARG A 24 6.67 0.34 -18.41
C ARG A 24 7.74 0.95 -17.52
N ASN A 25 9.01 0.72 -17.83
CA ASN A 25 10.19 1.40 -17.27
C ASN A 25 10.71 0.89 -15.91
N LEU A 26 11.81 0.14 -15.96
CA LEU A 26 12.82 0.05 -14.89
C LEU A 26 14.17 0.41 -15.53
N GLY A 27 14.50 1.71 -15.57
CA GLY A 27 15.86 2.17 -15.84
C GLY A 27 16.37 2.05 -17.29
N GLY A 28 16.43 3.20 -17.97
CA GLY A 28 17.59 3.71 -18.73
C GLY A 28 18.20 2.98 -19.93
N MET A 29 18.08 1.66 -20.08
CA MET A 29 18.77 0.91 -21.14
C MET A 29 17.74 0.03 -21.86
N GLY A 30 17.25 0.53 -23.00
CA GLY A 30 15.99 0.14 -23.63
C GLY A 30 15.89 -1.27 -24.23
N TYR A 31 15.95 -2.32 -23.41
CA TYR A 31 15.79 -3.71 -23.88
C TYR A 31 14.61 -4.47 -23.27
N LEU A 32 13.79 -3.89 -22.37
CA LEU A 32 12.61 -4.59 -21.82
C LEU A 32 11.29 -3.79 -21.95
N PRO A 33 10.84 -3.39 -23.16
CA PRO A 33 9.57 -2.68 -23.29
C PRO A 33 8.31 -3.53 -23.02
N ASN A 34 8.36 -4.88 -23.07
CA ASN A 34 7.14 -5.70 -23.15
C ASN A 34 7.11 -6.94 -22.23
N THR A 35 7.77 -6.94 -21.07
CA THR A 35 7.63 -8.06 -20.13
C THR A 35 6.24 -8.03 -19.48
N GLN A 36 5.40 -9.03 -19.77
CA GLN A 36 4.11 -9.22 -19.11
C GLN A 36 4.35 -9.74 -17.69
N ILE A 37 3.89 -8.99 -16.71
CA ILE A 37 3.95 -9.39 -15.30
C ILE A 37 2.53 -9.56 -14.81
N LYS A 38 2.30 -10.57 -13.97
CA LYS A 38 1.00 -10.73 -13.32
C LYS A 38 0.79 -9.55 -12.37
N LYS A 39 -0.38 -8.91 -12.47
CA LYS A 39 -0.72 -7.71 -11.68
C LYS A 39 -0.70 -7.97 -10.16
N SER A 40 -0.85 -9.22 -9.74
CA SER A 40 -0.72 -9.66 -8.35
C SER A 40 0.68 -9.48 -7.80
N ASP A 41 1.70 -9.72 -8.61
CA ASP A 41 3.08 -9.86 -8.12
C ASP A 41 3.68 -8.47 -7.84
N ILE A 42 3.20 -7.46 -8.57
CA ILE A 42 3.57 -6.05 -8.42
C ILE A 42 2.86 -5.36 -7.26
N ASN A 43 1.57 -5.68 -7.04
CA ASN A 43 0.73 -4.95 -6.08
C ASN A 43 0.42 -5.75 -4.81
N GLY A 44 0.97 -6.97 -4.66
CA GLY A 44 0.58 -7.93 -3.64
C GLY A 44 -0.80 -8.54 -3.92
N SER A 45 -1.05 -9.74 -3.39
CA SER A 45 -2.37 -10.36 -3.47
C SER A 45 -3.39 -9.53 -2.68
N LYS A 46 -4.69 -9.75 -2.93
CA LYS A 46 -5.73 -9.07 -2.13
C LYS A 46 -5.59 -9.43 -0.65
N GLN A 47 -5.23 -10.67 -0.34
CA GLN A 47 -5.08 -11.15 1.03
C GLN A 47 -3.96 -10.41 1.76
N ASP A 48 -2.81 -10.21 1.10
CA ASP A 48 -1.67 -9.50 1.69
C ASP A 48 -2.03 -8.05 2.05
N LYS A 49 -2.84 -7.40 1.22
CA LYS A 49 -3.34 -6.04 1.51
C LYS A 49 -4.25 -6.00 2.73
N HIS A 50 -5.09 -7.01 2.90
CA HIS A 50 -5.97 -7.10 4.07
C HIS A 50 -5.15 -7.40 5.33
N HIS A 51 -4.22 -8.35 5.24
CA HIS A 51 -3.30 -8.69 6.32
C HIS A 51 -2.53 -7.45 6.78
N ASN A 52 -1.85 -6.74 5.88
CA ASN A 52 -1.09 -5.54 6.23
C ASN A 52 -1.96 -4.48 6.91
N LYS A 53 -3.19 -4.24 6.44
CA LYS A 53 -4.09 -3.26 7.08
C LYS A 53 -4.43 -3.61 8.54
N TRP A 54 -4.36 -4.89 8.90
CA TRP A 54 -4.78 -5.40 10.19
C TRP A 54 -3.60 -5.70 11.13
N THR A 55 -2.38 -5.76 10.59
CA THR A 55 -1.14 -6.02 11.34
C THR A 55 -0.23 -4.81 11.46
N THR A 56 -0.35 -3.81 10.60
CA THR A 56 0.51 -2.62 10.61
C THR A 56 -0.24 -1.32 10.90
N CYS A 57 0.46 -0.39 11.53
CA CYS A 57 0.00 0.96 11.83
C CYS A 57 -0.09 1.76 10.53
N PHE A 58 -1.25 2.34 10.22
CA PHE A 58 -1.45 3.09 8.98
C PHE A 58 -0.60 4.37 8.87
N LEU A 59 -0.15 4.92 10.00
CA LEU A 59 0.67 6.13 10.03
C LEU A 59 2.16 5.83 9.82
N THR A 60 2.72 4.87 10.57
CA THR A 60 4.17 4.59 10.60
C THR A 60 4.58 3.38 9.76
N ASN A 61 3.61 2.56 9.31
CA ASN A 61 3.82 1.23 8.70
C ASN A 61 4.58 0.23 9.58
N GLU A 62 4.68 0.51 10.88
CA GLU A 62 5.25 -0.40 11.87
C GLU A 62 4.22 -1.45 12.31
N PRO A 63 4.64 -2.58 12.90
CA PRO A 63 3.71 -3.53 13.51
C PRO A 63 2.86 -2.87 14.61
N LEU A 64 1.61 -3.31 14.72
CA LEU A 64 0.68 -2.83 15.74
C LEU A 64 1.06 -3.35 17.13
N ASN A 65 1.28 -2.44 18.06
CA ASN A 65 1.61 -2.74 19.45
C ASN A 65 0.53 -2.18 20.38
N PRO A 66 0.07 -2.95 21.40
CA PRO A 66 -0.87 -2.44 22.38
C PRO A 66 -0.21 -1.30 23.20
N PRO A 67 -0.91 -0.19 23.47
CA PRO A 67 -2.33 0.10 23.20
C PRO A 67 -2.62 0.52 21.75
N ILE A 68 -3.64 -0.12 21.15
CA ILE A 68 -4.08 0.12 19.77
C ILE A 68 -5.34 0.97 19.75
N VAL A 69 -5.42 1.89 18.78
CA VAL A 69 -6.59 2.73 18.54
C VAL A 69 -7.09 2.59 17.11
N ILE A 70 -8.40 2.72 16.92
CA ILE A 70 -9.05 2.70 15.62
C ILE A 70 -9.71 4.06 15.34
N CYS A 71 -9.67 4.49 14.09
CA CYS A 71 -10.40 5.68 13.65
C CYS A 71 -11.72 5.31 12.97
N ASN A 72 -12.64 6.27 12.84
CA ASN A 72 -13.95 6.12 12.20
C ASN A 72 -13.88 5.59 10.74
N LYS A 73 -12.73 5.71 10.06
CA LYS A 73 -12.51 5.13 8.72
C LYS A 73 -12.09 3.64 8.73
N GLY A 74 -11.91 3.04 9.90
CA GLY A 74 -11.49 1.64 10.06
C GLY A 74 -9.98 1.42 9.93
N HIS A 75 -9.16 2.46 10.08
CA HIS A 75 -7.70 2.33 10.13
C HIS A 75 -7.23 2.14 11.58
N LEU A 76 -6.22 1.27 11.76
CA LEU A 76 -5.59 0.97 13.04
C LEU A 76 -4.28 1.76 13.20
N TYR A 77 -4.03 2.20 14.43
CA TYR A 77 -2.84 2.96 14.79
C TYR A 77 -2.33 2.53 16.15
N ASN A 78 -1.01 2.67 16.33
CA ASN A 78 -0.40 2.68 17.65
C ASN A 78 -0.78 3.99 18.34
N LYS A 79 -1.21 3.91 19.60
CA LYS A 79 -1.66 5.09 20.34
C LYS A 79 -0.55 6.13 20.51
N GLU A 80 0.69 5.69 20.71
CA GLU A 80 1.85 6.58 20.83
C GLU A 80 2.08 7.37 19.54
N SER A 81 2.04 6.69 18.39
CA SER A 81 2.24 7.32 17.08
C SER A 81 1.15 8.37 16.79
N ILE A 82 -0.12 8.11 17.14
CA ILE A 82 -1.19 9.09 16.90
C ILE A 82 -1.09 10.30 17.84
N ILE A 83 -0.66 10.10 19.08
CA ILE A 83 -0.44 11.19 20.04
C ILE A 83 0.68 12.10 19.52
N ASN A 84 1.81 11.52 19.12
CA ASN A 84 2.93 12.27 18.56
C ASN A 84 2.51 13.05 17.31
N TYR A 85 1.74 12.42 16.42
CA TYR A 85 1.20 13.09 15.24
C TYR A 85 0.30 14.29 15.57
N LEU A 86 -0.58 14.15 16.57
CA LEU A 86 -1.46 15.23 17.02
C LEU A 86 -0.67 16.39 17.64
N LEU A 87 0.42 16.10 18.34
CA LEU A 87 1.30 17.10 18.95
C LEU A 87 2.12 17.87 17.90
N GLU A 88 2.67 17.19 16.90
CA GLU A 88 3.48 17.81 15.85
C GLU A 88 2.65 18.71 14.89
N LYS A 89 1.32 18.65 14.94
CA LYS A 89 0.40 19.37 14.02
C LYS A 89 0.74 19.18 12.54
N ARG A 90 1.38 18.06 12.17
CA ARG A 90 1.64 17.68 10.78
C ARG A 90 0.30 17.47 10.08
N ARG A 91 0.06 18.14 8.95
CA ARG A 91 -1.16 17.92 8.16
C ARG A 91 -0.88 16.93 7.03
N ASN A 92 -1.11 15.65 7.28
CA ASN A 92 -1.18 14.66 6.22
C ASN A 92 -2.59 14.65 5.61
N LYS A 93 -2.70 14.74 4.28
CA LYS A 93 -3.98 14.72 3.55
C LYS A 93 -4.82 13.47 3.88
N ASN A 94 -4.15 12.35 4.15
CA ASN A 94 -4.82 11.08 4.46
C ASN A 94 -5.43 11.06 5.88
N LEU A 95 -4.97 11.93 6.77
CA LEU A 95 -5.28 11.93 8.20
C LEU A 95 -6.07 13.16 8.66
N LEU A 96 -6.59 13.97 7.73
CA LEU A 96 -7.39 15.18 8.02
C LEU A 96 -8.66 14.93 8.87
N HIS A 97 -9.08 13.67 8.96
CA HIS A 97 -10.26 13.24 9.69
C HIS A 97 -10.00 13.05 11.20
N ILE A 98 -8.73 12.94 11.62
CA ILE A 98 -8.33 12.84 13.02
C ILE A 98 -7.85 14.22 13.45
N LYS A 99 -8.66 14.92 14.26
CA LYS A 99 -8.33 16.27 14.75
C LYS A 99 -8.07 16.27 16.24
N LYS A 100 -8.72 15.37 16.97
CA LYS A 100 -8.66 15.26 18.43
C LYS A 100 -8.49 13.80 18.84
N LEU A 101 -8.02 13.59 20.07
CA LEU A 101 -7.91 12.25 20.66
C LEU A 101 -9.28 11.56 20.84
N SER A 102 -10.37 12.34 20.89
CA SER A 102 -11.74 11.83 20.94
C SER A 102 -12.21 11.17 19.64
N ASP A 103 -11.54 11.45 18.51
CA ASP A 103 -11.93 10.92 17.20
C ASP A 103 -11.41 9.48 16.98
N VAL A 104 -10.67 8.94 17.96
CA VAL A 104 -10.09 7.60 17.95
C VAL A 104 -10.55 6.81 19.15
N HIS A 105 -10.86 5.54 18.93
CA HIS A 105 -11.40 4.64 19.94
C HIS A 105 -10.34 3.59 20.31
N ASN A 106 -10.17 3.30 21.60
CA ASN A 106 -9.26 2.24 22.04
C ASN A 106 -9.87 0.87 21.70
N VAL A 107 -9.06 0.00 21.10
CA VAL A 107 -9.46 -1.37 20.75
C VAL A 107 -8.65 -2.35 21.57
N LYS A 108 -9.34 -3.25 22.28
CA LYS A 108 -8.72 -4.41 22.92
C LYS A 108 -8.69 -5.57 21.93
N VAL A 109 -7.56 -5.78 21.27
CA VAL A 109 -7.31 -7.01 20.51
C VAL A 109 -6.91 -8.11 21.48
N GLY A 110 -7.91 -8.72 22.11
CA GLY A 110 -7.71 -9.67 23.21
C GLY A 110 -7.25 -11.07 22.83
N PHE A 111 -7.20 -11.45 21.54
CA PHE A 111 -7.07 -12.86 21.19
C PHE A 111 -6.29 -13.21 19.91
N PHE A 112 -5.85 -12.24 19.10
CA PHE A 112 -5.36 -12.53 17.75
C PHE A 112 -3.84 -12.49 17.57
N PHE A 113 -3.09 -11.81 18.45
CA PHE A 113 -1.64 -11.65 18.28
C PHE A 113 -0.82 -12.87 18.67
N GLN A 114 -1.38 -13.82 19.44
CA GLN A 114 -0.64 -15.01 19.90
C GLN A 114 -0.65 -16.18 18.90
N ILE A 115 -1.54 -16.19 17.90
CA ILE A 115 -1.79 -17.37 17.05
C ILE A 115 -1.03 -17.33 15.71
N PHE A 116 -0.44 -16.18 15.35
CA PHE A 116 0.27 -16.00 14.07
C PHE A 116 1.76 -15.64 14.22
N VAL A 117 2.39 -16.06 15.33
CA VAL A 117 3.85 -16.15 15.45
C VAL A 117 4.24 -17.61 15.46
#